data_AF-A0A077M2Q8-F1
#
_entry.id   AF-A0A077M2Q8-F1
#
_cell.length_a   1.000
_cell.length_b   1.000
_cell.length_c   1.000
_cell.angle_alpha   90.00
_cell.angle_beta   90.00
_cell.angle_gamma   90.00
#
_symmetry.space_group_name_H-M   'P 1'
#
loop_
_entity.id
_entity.type
_entity.pdbx_description
1 polymer ?
#
loop_
_entity_poly.entity_id
_entity_poly.type
_entity_poly.pdbx_seq_one_letter_code
_entity_poly.pdbx_strand_id
1 'polypeptide(L)'
;MGIETAAADRAGLWGRRALLILLLVFVLCGASGLLGVHSTTSSAQEDGWAVSMRYAATARAGLDVPWEVTVRHTGGFGKEITLAVTASSFDILESQGFEPEPSDETRDADTMYLTFASPPGDTLVVSFDAYIKPSAQEGRSGTVAVLTGGRRVAAVPVHTVLFP
;
A
#
# COMPACT_ATOMS: atom_id res chain seq x y z
N MET A 1 60.16 -12.73 -5.77
CA MET A 1 59.21 -11.60 -5.62
C MET A 1 58.27 -11.56 -6.84
N GLY A 2 57.40 -12.57 -7.02
CA GLY A 2 56.60 -12.69 -8.26
C GLY A 2 55.40 -13.65 -8.22
N ILE A 3 55.28 -14.51 -7.19
CA ILE A 3 54.11 -15.39 -7.03
C ILE A 3 52.98 -14.72 -6.24
N GLU A 4 53.31 -13.85 -5.27
CA GLU A 4 52.32 -13.10 -4.48
C GLU A 4 51.54 -12.08 -5.31
N THR A 5 52.19 -11.45 -6.30
CA THR A 5 51.58 -10.45 -7.19
C THR A 5 50.53 -11.07 -8.13
N ALA A 6 50.82 -12.24 -8.71
CA ALA A 6 49.93 -12.91 -9.66
C ALA A 6 48.64 -13.46 -9.00
N ALA A 7 48.70 -13.85 -7.73
CA ALA A 7 47.53 -14.28 -6.97
C ALA A 7 46.63 -13.08 -6.60
N ALA A 8 47.22 -11.95 -6.21
CA ALA A 8 46.51 -10.70 -5.96
C ALA A 8 45.79 -10.17 -7.22
N ASP A 9 46.43 -10.25 -8.39
CA ASP A 9 45.83 -9.85 -9.67
C ASP A 9 44.63 -10.72 -10.07
N ARG A 10 44.71 -12.03 -9.85
CA ARG A 10 43.57 -12.95 -10.10
C ARG A 10 42.41 -12.69 -9.13
N ALA A 11 42.69 -12.46 -7.84
CA ALA A 11 41.67 -12.12 -6.86
C ALA A 11 40.95 -10.81 -7.20
N GLY A 12 41.68 -9.79 -7.68
CA GLY A 12 41.10 -8.53 -8.16
C GLY A 12 40.19 -8.71 -9.38
N LEU A 13 40.58 -9.55 -10.35
CA LEU A 13 39.76 -9.84 -11.53
C LEU A 13 38.46 -10.58 -11.18
N TRP A 14 38.51 -11.57 -10.29
CA TRP A 14 37.31 -12.29 -9.84
C TRP A 14 36.41 -11.42 -8.96
N GLY A 15 36.98 -10.57 -8.09
CA GLY A 15 36.22 -9.58 -7.32
C GLY A 15 35.47 -8.61 -8.22
N ARG A 16 36.14 -8.05 -9.24
CA ARG A 16 35.50 -7.16 -10.23
C ARG A 16 34.39 -7.88 -10.99
N ARG A 17 34.60 -9.13 -11.43
CA ARG A 17 33.57 -9.92 -12.11
C ARG A 17 32.37 -10.20 -11.21
N ALA A 18 32.59 -10.56 -9.96
CA ALA A 18 31.53 -10.78 -8.99
C ALA A 18 30.69 -9.51 -8.78
N LEU A 19 31.34 -8.36 -8.61
CA LEU A 19 30.66 -7.06 -8.49
C LEU A 19 29.87 -6.71 -9.75
N LEU A 20 30.43 -6.90 -10.94
CA LEU A 20 29.75 -6.62 -12.20
C LEU A 20 28.57 -7.56 -12.44
N ILE A 21 28.68 -8.84 -12.08
CA ILE A 21 27.57 -9.80 -12.14
C ILE A 21 26.47 -9.38 -11.17
N LEU A 22 26.83 -9.00 -9.94
CA LEU A 22 25.86 -8.51 -8.96
C LEU A 22 25.12 -7.26 -9.48
N LEU A 23 25.86 -6.29 -10.01
CA LEU A 23 25.28 -5.08 -10.61
C LEU A 23 24.37 -5.43 -11.80
N LEU A 24 24.80 -6.34 -12.68
CA LEU A 24 24.00 -6.80 -13.81
C LEU A 24 22.69 -7.45 -13.34
N VAL A 25 22.75 -8.28 -12.28
CA VAL A 25 21.54 -8.88 -11.67
C VAL A 25 20.59 -7.79 -11.16
N PHE A 26 21.09 -6.78 -10.44
CA PHE A 26 20.26 -5.66 -9.99
C PHE A 26 19.62 -4.89 -11.15
N VAL A 27 20.38 -4.62 -12.21
CA VAL A 27 19.87 -3.95 -13.41
C VAL A 27 18.79 -4.79 -14.08
N LEU A 28 18.99 -6.10 -14.22
CA LEU A 28 18.01 -7.02 -14.79
C LEU A 28 16.74 -7.08 -13.93
N CYS A 29 16.87 -7.14 -12.60
CA CYS A 29 15.73 -7.08 -11.69
C CYS A 29 14.95 -5.77 -11.85
N GLY A 30 15.64 -4.62 -11.88
CA GLY A 30 15.02 -3.33 -12.14
C GLY A 30 14.31 -3.26 -13.49
N ALA A 31 14.97 -3.72 -14.56
CA ALA A 31 14.42 -3.73 -15.91
C ALA A 31 13.22 -4.69 -16.07
N SER A 32 13.20 -5.79 -15.30
CA SER A 32 12.08 -6.73 -15.28
C SER A 32 10.88 -6.26 -14.43
N GLY A 33 10.98 -5.10 -13.76
CA GLY A 33 9.92 -4.58 -12.92
C GLY A 33 9.78 -5.24 -11.54
N LEU A 34 10.67 -6.18 -11.19
CA LEU A 34 10.68 -6.87 -9.89
C LEU A 34 10.89 -5.92 -8.69
N LEU A 35 11.42 -4.72 -8.96
CA LEU A 35 11.62 -3.67 -7.95
C LEU A 35 10.55 -2.57 -8.03
N GLY A 36 9.47 -2.79 -8.80
CA GLY A 36 8.40 -1.82 -9.02
C GLY A 36 7.26 -1.90 -7.99
N VAL A 37 6.17 -1.17 -8.29
CA VAL A 37 4.94 -1.25 -7.50
C VAL A 37 4.20 -2.54 -7.85
N HIS A 38 3.98 -3.38 -6.83
CA HIS A 38 3.14 -4.57 -6.94
C HIS A 38 1.88 -4.36 -6.11
N SER A 39 0.75 -4.28 -6.80
CA SER A 39 -0.56 -4.13 -6.18
C SER A 39 -1.21 -5.48 -5.90
N THR A 40 -2.02 -5.52 -4.85
CA THR A 40 -2.84 -6.66 -4.49
C THR A 40 -4.20 -6.17 -3.99
N THR A 41 -5.17 -7.09 -3.95
CA THR A 41 -6.48 -6.83 -3.36
C THR A 41 -6.68 -7.77 -2.18
N SER A 42 -6.98 -7.21 -1.02
CA SER A 42 -7.40 -7.95 0.18
C SER A 42 -8.88 -7.72 0.40
N SER A 43 -9.60 -8.70 0.93
CA SER A 43 -11.04 -8.58 1.16
C SER A 43 -11.51 -9.32 2.41
N ALA A 44 -12.61 -8.83 2.98
CA ALA A 44 -13.26 -9.40 4.14
C ALA A 44 -14.79 -9.25 3.99
N GLN A 45 -15.54 -10.17 4.60
CA GLN A 45 -16.99 -10.13 4.62
C GLN A 45 -17.51 -10.47 6.01
N GLU A 46 -18.47 -9.68 6.49
CA GLU A 46 -19.07 -9.83 7.82
C GLU A 46 -20.45 -9.14 7.84
N ASP A 47 -21.46 -9.78 8.41
CA ASP A 47 -22.80 -9.21 8.62
C ASP A 47 -23.44 -8.55 7.38
N GLY A 48 -23.25 -9.17 6.21
CA GLY A 48 -23.79 -8.67 4.93
C GLY A 48 -22.95 -7.56 4.28
N TRP A 49 -21.90 -7.09 4.95
CA TRP A 49 -20.89 -6.18 4.41
C TRP A 49 -19.76 -6.95 3.77
N ALA A 50 -19.32 -6.49 2.60
CA ALA A 50 -18.12 -6.95 1.93
C ALA A 50 -17.22 -5.74 1.64
N VAL A 51 -15.98 -5.80 2.11
CA VAL A 51 -14.98 -4.77 1.87
C VAL A 51 -13.84 -5.38 1.09
N SER A 52 -13.41 -4.71 0.03
CA SER A 52 -12.22 -5.05 -0.75
C SER A 52 -11.32 -3.83 -0.83
N MET A 53 -10.05 -4.01 -0.57
CA MET A 53 -9.05 -2.95 -0.57
C MET A 53 -7.95 -3.31 -1.57
N ARG A 54 -7.81 -2.50 -2.62
CA ARG A 54 -6.73 -2.58 -3.60
C ARG A 54 -5.63 -1.62 -3.17
N TYR A 55 -4.44 -2.17 -2.93
CA TYR A 55 -3.31 -1.41 -2.39
C TYR A 55 -1.96 -1.91 -2.92
N ALA A 56 -0.89 -1.13 -2.76
CA ALA A 56 0.46 -1.61 -3.03
C ALA A 56 0.95 -2.52 -1.89
N ALA A 57 1.07 -3.83 -2.17
CA ALA A 57 1.77 -4.75 -1.27
C ALA A 57 3.26 -4.45 -1.22
N THR A 58 3.80 -3.95 -2.33
CA THR A 58 5.20 -3.55 -2.46
C THR A 58 5.31 -2.28 -3.28
N ALA A 59 6.11 -1.32 -2.82
CA ALA A 59 6.34 -0.05 -3.51
C ALA A 59 7.74 0.51 -3.21
N ARG A 60 8.04 1.69 -3.75
CA ARG A 60 9.22 2.50 -3.43
C ARG A 60 8.82 3.94 -3.17
N ALA A 61 9.67 4.65 -2.43
CA ALA A 61 9.51 6.07 -2.18
C ALA A 61 9.43 6.87 -3.48
N GLY A 62 8.50 7.82 -3.55
CA GLY A 62 8.32 8.70 -4.69
C GLY A 62 7.55 8.11 -5.88
N LEU A 63 6.83 7.00 -5.70
CA LEU A 63 5.98 6.39 -6.73
C LEU A 63 4.49 6.49 -6.36
N ASP A 64 3.66 6.62 -7.39
CA ASP A 64 2.20 6.50 -7.27
C ASP A 64 1.82 5.06 -6.93
N VAL A 65 0.87 4.91 -6.02
CA VAL A 65 0.39 3.62 -5.54
C VAL A 65 -1.13 3.61 -5.50
N PRO A 66 -1.77 2.46 -5.72
CA PRO A 66 -3.20 2.39 -5.55
C PRO A 66 -3.56 2.45 -4.07
N TRP A 67 -4.64 3.16 -3.79
CA TRP A 67 -5.40 3.07 -2.55
C TRP A 67 -6.87 3.18 -2.96
N GLU A 68 -7.59 2.05 -2.96
CA GLU A 68 -8.97 2.01 -3.42
C GLU A 68 -9.77 0.99 -2.60
N VAL A 69 -10.81 1.48 -1.95
CA VAL A 69 -11.72 0.71 -1.12
C VAL A 69 -13.03 0.54 -1.87
N THR A 70 -13.45 -0.70 -2.07
CA THR A 70 -14.79 -1.04 -2.53
C THR A 70 -15.57 -1.65 -1.38
N VAL A 71 -16.66 -1.01 -1.00
CA VAL A 71 -17.62 -1.50 0.00
C VAL A 71 -18.89 -1.94 -0.71
N ARG A 72 -19.40 -3.10 -0.34
CA ARG A 72 -20.68 -3.61 -0.82
C ARG A 72 -21.55 -4.07 0.35
N HIS A 73 -22.84 -3.78 0.31
CA HIS A 73 -23.80 -4.26 1.30
C HIS A 73 -25.12 -4.66 0.63
N THR A 74 -25.51 -5.94 0.76
CA THR A 74 -26.72 -6.45 0.10
C THR A 74 -27.96 -5.77 0.67
N GLY A 75 -28.81 -5.22 -0.19
CA GLY A 75 -29.96 -4.41 0.23
C GLY A 75 -29.70 -2.90 0.24
N GLY A 76 -28.49 -2.47 -0.12
CA GLY A 76 -28.12 -1.07 -0.22
C GLY A 76 -27.57 -0.51 1.08
N PHE A 77 -27.31 0.79 1.08
CA PHE A 77 -26.79 1.51 2.23
C PHE A 77 -27.89 2.34 2.93
N GLY A 78 -27.57 2.87 4.11
CA GLY A 78 -28.36 3.91 4.74
C GLY A 78 -28.18 5.26 4.03
N LYS A 79 -28.15 6.34 4.80
CA LYS A 79 -27.83 7.68 4.24
C LYS A 79 -26.35 7.86 3.99
N GLU A 80 -25.52 7.32 4.89
CA GLU A 80 -24.08 7.53 4.93
C GLU A 80 -23.37 6.23 5.28
N ILE A 81 -22.11 6.15 4.91
CA ILE A 81 -21.21 5.02 5.18
C ILE A 81 -19.94 5.61 5.80
N THR A 82 -19.50 5.06 6.92
CA THR A 82 -18.25 5.49 7.55
C THR A 82 -17.21 4.39 7.41
N LEU A 83 -16.06 4.73 6.82
CA LEU A 83 -14.86 3.90 6.82
C LEU A 83 -14.03 4.20 8.06
N ALA A 84 -13.61 3.15 8.76
CA ALA A 84 -12.61 3.23 9.82
C ALA A 84 -11.28 2.71 9.26
N VAL A 85 -10.27 3.58 9.20
CA VAL A 85 -8.95 3.27 8.64
C VAL A 85 -7.88 3.48 9.69
N THR A 86 -6.98 2.53 9.88
CA THR A 86 -5.82 2.73 10.77
C THR A 86 -5.00 3.91 10.27
N ALA A 87 -4.87 4.94 11.11
CA ALA A 87 -4.36 6.23 10.69
C ALA A 87 -2.88 6.17 10.27
N SER A 88 -2.08 5.28 10.87
CA SER A 88 -0.67 5.09 10.51
C SER A 88 -0.45 4.55 9.10
N SER A 89 -1.49 4.03 8.44
CA SER A 89 -1.42 3.62 7.03
C SER A 89 -1.14 4.81 6.11
N PHE A 90 -1.60 6.00 6.50
CA PHE A 90 -1.39 7.24 5.75
C PHE A 90 -0.03 7.89 6.04
N ASP A 91 0.74 7.41 7.02
CA ASP A 91 2.01 8.05 7.38
C ASP A 91 3.05 7.98 6.24
N ILE A 92 2.99 6.92 5.42
CA ILE A 92 3.86 6.73 4.25
C ILE A 92 3.30 7.34 2.96
N LEU A 93 2.05 7.79 2.99
CA LEU A 93 1.35 8.36 1.85
C LEU A 93 1.32 9.88 2.00
N GLU A 94 1.47 10.62 0.92
CA GLU A 94 1.07 12.03 0.94
C GLU A 94 -0.41 12.16 0.63
N SER A 95 -1.05 13.19 1.17
CA SER A 95 -2.42 13.56 0.86
C SER A 95 -2.51 14.38 -0.42
N GLN A 96 -3.25 13.87 -1.40
CA GLN A 96 -3.73 14.63 -2.57
C GLN A 96 -5.24 14.89 -2.45
N GLY A 97 -6.05 13.85 -2.24
CA GLY A 97 -7.51 13.95 -2.05
C GLY A 97 -8.20 12.58 -2.13
N PHE A 98 -9.44 12.49 -1.65
CA PHE A 98 -10.28 11.29 -1.80
C PHE A 98 -11.29 11.48 -2.93
N GLU A 99 -11.57 10.43 -3.70
CA GLU A 99 -12.69 10.43 -4.64
C GLU A 99 -13.68 9.29 -4.34
N PRO A 100 -14.94 9.58 -3.99
CA PRO A 100 -15.46 10.92 -3.66
C PRO A 100 -14.80 11.48 -2.39
N GLU A 101 -14.87 12.80 -2.21
CA GLU A 101 -14.48 13.44 -0.95
C GLU A 101 -15.43 13.00 0.19
N PRO A 102 -14.92 12.73 1.40
CA PRO A 102 -15.75 12.47 2.56
C PRO A 102 -16.63 13.68 2.91
N SER A 103 -17.86 13.42 3.32
CA SER A 103 -18.78 14.44 3.85
C SER A 103 -18.42 14.86 5.28
N ASP A 104 -17.71 14.02 6.03
CA ASP A 104 -17.15 14.32 7.35
C ASP A 104 -15.90 13.46 7.61
N GLU A 105 -14.93 14.04 8.31
CA GLU A 105 -13.67 13.38 8.67
C GLU A 105 -13.33 13.67 10.13
N THR A 106 -13.11 12.61 10.90
CA THR A 106 -12.64 12.72 12.29
C THR A 106 -11.52 11.73 12.55
N ARG A 107 -10.66 12.04 13.52
CA ARG A 107 -9.54 11.19 13.90
C ARG A 107 -9.46 11.05 15.40
N ASP A 108 -9.31 9.83 15.88
CA ASP A 108 -8.89 9.54 17.25
C ASP A 108 -7.38 9.19 17.31
N ALA A 109 -6.93 8.52 18.37
CA ALA A 109 -5.51 8.23 18.55
C ALA A 109 -4.92 7.31 17.45
N ASP A 110 -5.68 6.35 16.95
CA ASP A 110 -5.18 5.29 16.06
C ASP A 110 -5.98 5.16 14.76
N THR A 111 -7.13 5.80 14.66
CA THR A 111 -8.11 5.57 13.60
C THR A 111 -8.58 6.88 12.98
N MET A 112 -8.57 6.90 11.65
CA MET A 112 -9.25 7.89 10.83
C MET A 112 -10.64 7.38 10.48
N TYR A 113 -11.66 8.21 10.69
CA TYR A 113 -13.04 7.93 10.33
C TYR A 113 -13.45 8.85 9.18
N LEU A 114 -13.75 8.24 8.04
CA LEU A 114 -14.12 8.94 6.80
C LEU A 114 -15.58 8.61 6.50
N THR A 115 -16.46 9.59 6.59
CA THR A 115 -17.89 9.41 6.32
C THR A 115 -18.21 9.89 4.91
N PHE A 116 -18.96 9.09 4.16
CA PHE A 116 -19.36 9.38 2.79
C PHE A 116 -20.88 9.34 2.66
N ALA A 117 -21.42 10.21 1.81
CA ALA A 117 -22.80 10.08 1.36
C ALA A 117 -22.96 8.76 0.58
N SER A 118 -24.01 8.01 0.86
CA SER A 118 -24.24 6.72 0.20
C SER A 118 -24.59 6.92 -1.27
N PRO A 119 -23.93 6.20 -2.21
CA PRO A 119 -24.33 6.20 -3.60
C PRO A 119 -25.65 5.44 -3.77
N PRO A 120 -26.37 5.65 -4.89
CA PRO A 120 -27.48 4.78 -5.24
C PRO A 120 -26.97 3.34 -5.48
N GLY A 121 -27.73 2.36 -4.98
CA GLY A 121 -27.40 0.94 -5.13
C GLY A 121 -26.74 0.34 -3.89
N ASP A 122 -25.92 -0.69 -4.11
CA ASP A 122 -25.34 -1.55 -3.07
C ASP A 122 -23.82 -1.45 -2.95
N THR A 123 -23.17 -0.60 -3.75
CA THR A 123 -21.71 -0.53 -3.87
C THR A 123 -21.20 0.92 -3.77
N LEU A 124 -20.25 1.15 -2.86
CA LEU A 124 -19.46 2.37 -2.74
C LEU A 124 -18.02 2.07 -3.15
N VAL A 125 -17.43 2.91 -3.99
CA VAL A 125 -16.01 2.86 -4.33
C VAL A 125 -15.40 4.20 -3.91
N VAL A 126 -14.31 4.13 -3.15
CA VAL A 126 -13.52 5.28 -2.71
C VAL A 126 -12.08 5.07 -3.14
N SER A 127 -11.53 5.98 -3.93
CA SER A 127 -10.09 6.08 -4.19
C SER A 127 -9.46 7.18 -3.37
N PHE A 128 -8.17 7.03 -3.12
CA PHE A 128 -7.32 8.08 -2.58
C PHE A 128 -6.14 8.20 -3.54
N ASP A 129 -5.93 9.40 -4.10
CA ASP A 129 -4.77 9.67 -4.94
C ASP A 129 -3.51 9.63 -4.05
N ALA A 130 -2.82 8.49 -4.13
CA ALA A 130 -1.81 8.11 -3.16
C ALA A 130 -0.45 8.00 -3.84
N TYR A 131 0.52 8.70 -3.28
CA TYR A 131 1.93 8.53 -3.63
C TYR A 131 2.74 8.26 -2.36
N ILE A 132 3.76 7.39 -2.47
CA ILE A 132 4.65 7.12 -1.34
C ILE A 132 5.55 8.34 -1.12
N LYS A 133 5.55 8.89 0.10
CA LYS A 133 6.42 10.01 0.47
C LYS A 133 7.89 9.71 0.14
N PRO A 134 8.65 10.65 -0.44
CA PRO A 134 10.08 10.47 -0.68
C PRO A 134 10.89 10.16 0.59
N SER A 135 10.42 10.64 1.75
CA SER A 135 11.05 10.39 3.04
C SER A 135 10.69 9.05 3.68
N ALA A 136 9.69 8.33 3.16
CA ALA A 136 9.29 7.03 3.71
C ALA A 136 10.30 5.94 3.33
N GLN A 137 11.02 5.44 4.33
CA GLN A 137 12.01 4.36 4.17
C GLN A 137 11.46 2.99 4.57
N GLU A 138 10.34 2.96 5.29
CA GLU A 138 9.70 1.76 5.80
C GLU A 138 8.23 1.76 5.43
N GLY A 139 7.71 0.58 5.10
CA GLY A 139 6.28 0.41 4.86
C GLY A 139 5.43 0.48 6.12
N ARG A 140 4.12 0.32 5.95
CA ARG A 140 3.15 0.36 7.04
C ARG A 140 2.13 -0.76 6.89
N SER A 141 1.64 -1.20 8.03
CA SER A 141 0.45 -2.04 8.13
C SER A 141 -0.73 -1.19 8.60
N GLY A 142 -1.92 -1.67 8.29
CA GLY A 142 -3.14 -1.06 8.76
C GLY A 142 -4.34 -1.95 8.54
N THR A 143 -5.51 -1.38 8.80
CA THR A 143 -6.79 -2.04 8.58
C THR A 143 -7.78 -1.02 8.03
N VAL A 144 -8.61 -1.47 7.08
CA VAL A 144 -9.78 -0.74 6.59
C VAL A 144 -11.02 -1.54 6.97
N ALA A 145 -12.01 -0.90 7.58
CA ALA A 145 -13.27 -1.54 7.96
C ALA A 145 -14.45 -0.58 7.75
N VAL A 146 -15.67 -1.11 7.74
CA VAL A 146 -16.89 -0.29 7.81
C VAL A 146 -17.28 -0.11 9.27
N LEU A 147 -17.63 1.10 9.67
CA LEU A 147 -18.20 1.40 10.98
C LEU A 147 -19.73 1.41 10.88
N THR A 148 -20.40 0.50 11.57
CA THR A 148 -21.87 0.42 11.64
C THR A 148 -22.33 0.07 13.05
N GLY A 149 -23.34 0.79 13.56
CA GLY A 149 -23.83 0.60 14.93
C GLY A 149 -22.75 0.74 16.02
N GLY A 150 -21.72 1.55 15.76
CA GLY A 150 -20.57 1.73 16.67
C GLY A 150 -19.54 0.58 16.65
N ARG A 151 -19.67 -0.39 15.74
CA ARG A 151 -18.75 -1.52 15.60
C ARG A 151 -18.10 -1.53 14.22
N ARG A 152 -16.82 -1.90 14.18
CA ARG A 152 -16.08 -2.15 12.94
C ARG A 152 -16.42 -3.55 12.42
N VAL A 153 -16.85 -3.65 11.17
CA VAL A 153 -17.20 -4.92 10.50
C VAL A 153 -16.43 -5.06 9.19
N ALA A 154 -16.25 -6.30 8.74
CA ALA A 154 -15.58 -6.63 7.48
C ALA A 154 -14.18 -5.98 7.41
N ALA A 155 -13.40 -6.15 8.48
CA ALA A 155 -12.07 -5.57 8.60
C ALA A 155 -11.06 -6.23 7.66
N VAL A 156 -10.44 -5.44 6.80
CA VAL A 156 -9.45 -5.85 5.81
C VAL A 156 -8.07 -5.40 6.25
N PRO A 157 -7.14 -6.33 6.59
CA PRO A 157 -5.77 -5.98 6.87
C PRO A 157 -5.03 -5.62 5.58
N VAL A 158 -4.16 -4.61 5.68
CA VAL A 158 -3.25 -4.18 4.62
C VAL A 158 -1.82 -4.16 5.16
N HIS A 159 -0.87 -4.54 4.31
CA HIS A 159 0.55 -4.50 4.64
C HIS A 159 1.38 -4.12 3.41
N THR A 160 1.94 -2.91 3.44
CA THR A 160 2.85 -2.42 2.40
C THR A 160 4.29 -2.60 2.85
N VAL A 161 5.12 -3.16 1.99
CA VAL A 161 6.58 -3.18 2.13
C VAL A 161 7.17 -2.12 1.19
N LEU A 162 8.13 -1.33 1.68
CA LEU A 162 8.90 -0.41 0.85
C LEU A 162 10.28 -1.00 0.56
N PHE A 163 10.64 -1.02 -0.71
CA PHE A 163 12.01 -1.30 -1.13
C PHE A 163 12.85 -0.02 -1.06
N PRO A 164 14.16 -0.15 -0.73
CA PRO A 164 15.11 0.95 -0.83
C PRO A 164 15.29 1.49 -2.25
#